data_AF-A0A8S0HB25-F1
#
_entry.id   AF-A0A8S0HB25-F1
#
_cell.length_a   1.000
_cell.length_b   1.000
_cell.length_c   1.000
_cell.angle_alpha   90.00
_cell.angle_beta   90.00
_cell.angle_gamma   90.00
#
_symmetry.space_group_name_H-M   'P 1'
#
loop_
_entity.id
_entity.type
_entity.pdbx_description
1 polymer ?
#
loop_
_entity_poly.entity_id
_entity_poly.type
_entity_poly.pdbx_seq_one_letter_code
_entity_poly.pdbx_strand_id
1 'polypeptide(L)'
;MIIDLNGARLSGDFSQLSLANTVIRAIRSGHFGQGDTRIVLDLREPVQLHSFLLPPQDGQGHRLVLDLSNATRLPLPIAAAAAPLAKPEATTGKPHPKRDIIVVVDPGHGGKDPGAVGPGANGRRMWCWPSPACWPSGSSARRVST
;
A
#
# COMPACT_ATOMS: atom_id res chain seq x y z
N MET A 1 1.88 12.92 -21.38
CA MET A 1 1.35 13.95 -20.46
C MET A 1 2.46 14.97 -20.16
N ILE A 2 2.12 16.25 -19.99
CA ILE A 2 3.07 17.33 -19.72
C ILE A 2 2.64 18.04 -18.42
N ILE A 3 3.60 18.33 -17.54
CA ILE A 3 3.44 19.10 -16.32
C ILE A 3 4.41 20.27 -16.36
N ASP A 4 3.88 21.48 -16.26
CA ASP A 4 4.69 22.70 -16.19
C ASP A 4 4.67 23.25 -14.78
N LEU A 5 5.85 23.54 -14.26
CA LEU A 5 6.06 24.02 -12.90
C LEU A 5 6.77 25.37 -12.96
N ASN A 6 6.02 26.43 -12.68
CA ASN A 6 6.51 27.80 -12.76
C ASN A 6 7.47 28.11 -11.60
N GLY A 7 8.60 28.75 -11.89
CA GLY A 7 9.62 29.13 -10.91
C GLY A 7 10.27 27.95 -10.18
N ALA A 8 10.08 26.72 -10.67
CA ALA A 8 10.63 25.51 -10.06
C ALA A 8 11.88 25.06 -10.81
N ARG A 9 12.88 24.59 -10.06
CA ARG A 9 14.05 23.90 -10.60
C ARG A 9 14.06 22.46 -10.12
N LEU A 10 14.29 21.53 -11.03
CA LEU A 10 14.45 20.13 -10.68
C LEU A 10 15.85 19.91 -10.07
N SER A 11 15.89 19.37 -8.85
CA SER A 11 17.13 19.00 -8.16
C SER A 11 17.36 17.48 -8.08
N GLY A 12 16.35 16.67 -8.42
CA GLY A 12 16.41 15.21 -8.37
C GLY A 12 16.67 14.56 -9.73
N ASP A 13 17.06 13.28 -9.70
CA ASP A 13 17.26 12.46 -10.90
C ASP A 13 16.17 11.38 -10.99
N PHE A 14 15.49 11.31 -12.14
CA PHE A 14 14.46 10.31 -12.42
C PHE A 14 15.01 8.99 -12.97
N SER A 15 16.29 8.93 -13.34
CA SER A 15 16.92 7.76 -13.97
C SER A 15 16.93 6.51 -13.07
N GLN A 16 16.87 6.71 -11.75
CA GLN A 16 16.92 5.65 -10.74
C GLN A 16 15.54 5.05 -10.43
N LEU A 17 14.45 5.60 -10.98
CA LEU A 17 13.10 5.11 -10.75
C LEU A 17 12.83 3.86 -11.59
N SER A 18 12.30 2.81 -10.97
CA SER A 18 11.86 1.60 -11.70
C SER A 18 10.50 1.84 -12.35
N LEU A 19 10.46 1.80 -13.69
CA LEU A 19 9.25 2.06 -14.49
C LEU A 19 8.69 0.81 -15.19
N ALA A 20 9.25 -0.38 -14.92
CA ALA A 20 8.95 -1.59 -15.69
C ALA A 20 7.47 -2.00 -15.63
N ASN A 21 6.86 -1.89 -14.44
CA ASN A 21 5.50 -2.34 -14.15
C ASN A 21 4.54 -1.18 -13.87
N THR A 22 4.77 -0.02 -14.49
CA THR A 22 3.93 1.17 -14.34
C THR A 22 3.32 1.56 -15.68
N VAL A 23 2.32 2.45 -15.65
CA VAL A 23 1.74 3.07 -16.86
C VAL A 23 2.69 4.05 -17.55
N ILE A 24 3.84 4.35 -16.93
CA ILE A 24 4.84 5.30 -17.43
C ILE A 24 5.91 4.52 -18.20
N ARG A 25 6.19 4.95 -19.43
CA ARG A 25 7.26 4.44 -20.28
C ARG A 25 8.58 5.14 -19.98
N ALA A 26 8.54 6.46 -19.88
CA ALA A 26 9.71 7.29 -19.63
C ALA A 26 9.30 8.59 -18.95
N ILE A 27 10.22 9.16 -18.17
CA ILE A 27 10.10 10.47 -17.57
C ILE A 27 11.21 11.33 -18.16
N ARG A 28 10.82 12.45 -18.77
CA ARG A 28 11.76 13.47 -19.24
C ARG A 28 11.52 14.74 -18.45
N SER A 29 12.57 15.52 -18.29
CA SER A 29 12.46 16.85 -17.71
C SER A 29 13.43 17.80 -18.40
N GLY A 30 13.14 19.09 -18.31
CA GLY A 30 14.01 20.11 -18.83
C GLY A 30 13.55 21.49 -18.40
N HIS A 31 14.44 22.46 -18.56
CA HIS A 31 14.10 23.86 -18.37
C HIS A 31 13.08 24.27 -19.44
N PHE A 32 12.10 25.05 -19.02
CA PHE A 32 11.09 25.64 -19.90
C PHE A 32 10.93 27.11 -19.51
N GLY A 33 10.80 28.02 -20.48
CA GLY A 33 10.68 29.44 -20.19
C GLY A 33 11.84 30.02 -19.35
N GLN A 34 11.51 31.01 -18.52
CA GLN A 34 12.46 31.76 -17.68
C GLN A 34 12.41 31.23 -16.24
N GLY A 35 13.10 30.12 -15.98
CA GLY A 35 13.20 29.54 -14.63
C GLY A 35 12.11 28.54 -14.26
N ASP A 36 11.34 28.07 -15.25
CA ASP A 36 10.34 27.02 -15.06
C ASP A 36 10.92 25.64 -15.41
N THR A 37 10.26 24.60 -14.91
CA THR A 37 10.58 23.20 -15.23
C THR A 37 9.39 22.56 -15.93
N ARG A 38 9.64 21.88 -17.04
CA ARG A 38 8.66 21.00 -17.70
C ARG A 38 9.02 19.55 -17.45
N ILE A 39 8.06 18.78 -16.96
CA ILE A 39 8.14 17.32 -16.83
C ILE A 39 7.24 16.71 -17.89
N VAL A 40 7.75 15.74 -18.63
CA VAL A 40 7.00 15.00 -19.65
C VAL A 40 6.97 13.53 -19.26
N LEU A 41 5.77 13.01 -19.07
CA LEU A 41 5.51 11.59 -18.82
C LEU A 41 5.07 10.95 -20.14
N ASP A 42 5.92 10.08 -20.68
CA ASP A 42 5.53 9.20 -21.78
C ASP A 42 4.71 8.06 -21.20
N LEU A 43 3.46 7.92 -21.64
CA LEU A 43 2.55 6.93 -21.11
C LEU A 43 2.47 5.73 -22.04
N ARG A 44 2.27 4.54 -21.47
CA ARG A 44 2.10 3.29 -22.23
C ARG A 44 0.68 3.13 -22.77
N GLU A 45 -0.27 3.72 -22.07
CA GLU A 45 -1.71 3.60 -22.31
C GLU A 45 -2.44 4.85 -21.81
N PRO A 46 -3.71 5.07 -22.20
CA PRO A 46 -4.52 6.15 -21.64
C PRO A 46 -4.72 6.00 -20.13
N VAL A 47 -4.59 7.11 -19.40
CA VAL A 47 -4.73 7.15 -17.93
C VAL A 47 -5.78 8.18 -17.51
N GLN A 48 -6.43 7.93 -16.38
CA GLN A 48 -7.12 8.96 -15.62
C GLN A 48 -6.12 9.58 -14.64
N LEU A 49 -6.15 10.92 -14.54
CA LEU A 49 -5.29 11.69 -13.66
C LEU A 49 -6.10 12.22 -12.48
N HIS A 50 -5.62 11.99 -11.27
CA HIS A 50 -6.03 12.72 -10.09
C HIS A 50 -4.83 13.45 -9.49
N SER A 51 -4.98 14.71 -9.10
CA SER A 51 -3.87 15.51 -8.60
C SER A 51 -4.28 16.35 -7.40
N PHE A 52 -3.39 16.45 -6.43
CA PHE A 52 -3.60 17.27 -5.24
C PHE A 52 -2.27 17.77 -4.66
N LEU A 53 -2.35 18.84 -3.86
CA LEU A 53 -1.21 19.43 -3.18
C LEU A 53 -1.24 19.05 -1.71
N LEU A 54 -0.10 18.60 -1.19
CA LEU A 54 0.12 18.40 0.23
C LEU A 54 0.87 19.60 0.82
N PRO A 55 0.44 20.10 1.98
CA PRO A 55 1.18 21.12 2.70
C PRO A 55 2.53 20.56 3.20
N PRO A 56 3.45 21.45 3.61
CA PRO A 56 4.71 21.05 4.22
C PRO A 56 4.46 20.18 5.47
N GLN A 57 5.23 19.10 5.61
CA GLN A 57 5.12 18.16 6.73
C GLN A 57 6.44 17.41 6.92
N ASP A 58 6.85 17.15 8.16
CA ASP A 58 8.05 16.38 8.52
C ASP A 58 9.34 16.89 7.85
N GLY A 59 9.51 18.21 7.79
CA GLY A 59 10.66 18.87 7.15
C GLY A 59 10.65 18.83 5.62
N GLN A 60 9.63 18.23 5.00
CA GLN A 60 9.42 18.29 3.56
C GLN A 60 8.60 19.53 3.20
N GLY A 61 8.95 20.19 2.08
CA GLY A 61 8.18 21.31 1.54
C GLY A 61 6.82 20.88 0.96
N HIS A 62 6.20 21.78 0.20
CA HIS A 62 4.99 21.47 -0.56
C HIS A 62 5.23 20.31 -1.53
N ARG A 63 4.25 19.41 -1.66
CA ARG A 63 4.33 18.27 -2.58
C ARG A 63 3.14 18.26 -3.51
N LEU A 64 3.40 18.17 -4.81
CA LEU A 64 2.38 17.84 -5.81
C LEU A 64 2.35 16.33 -6.00
N VAL A 65 1.19 15.74 -5.76
CA VAL A 65 0.95 14.31 -5.99
C VAL A 65 0.12 14.15 -7.25
N LEU A 66 0.53 13.23 -8.12
CA LEU A 66 -0.19 12.85 -9.33
C LEU A 66 -0.47 11.35 -9.29
N ASP A 67 -1.73 10.99 -9.14
CA ASP A 67 -2.20 9.61 -9.22
C ASP A 67 -2.65 9.31 -10.64
N LEU A 68 -2.02 8.30 -11.25
CA LEU A 68 -2.30 7.86 -12.61
C LEU A 68 -2.89 6.46 -12.58
N SER A 69 -4.16 6.32 -12.92
CA SER A 69 -4.85 5.03 -13.03
C SER A 69 -5.15 4.70 -14.50
N ASN A 70 -5.06 3.43 -14.88
CA ASN A 70 -5.37 3.01 -16.24
C ASN A 70 -6.86 3.27 -16.54
N ALA A 71 -7.14 4.05 -17.59
CA ALA A 71 -8.52 4.40 -17.96
C ALA A 71 -9.34 3.20 -18.47
N THR A 72 -8.68 2.11 -18.86
CA THR A 72 -9.28 0.92 -19.48
C THR A 72 -9.54 -0.20 -18.47
N ARG A 73 -9.08 -0.05 -17.22
CA ARG A 73 -9.35 -1.06 -16.18
C ARG A 73 -10.75 -0.87 -15.62
N LEU A 74 -11.73 -1.53 -16.24
CA LEU A 74 -13.00 -1.80 -15.57
C LEU A 74 -12.70 -2.54 -14.26
N PRO A 75 -13.36 -2.21 -13.14
CA PRO A 75 -13.24 -3.00 -11.92
C PRO A 75 -13.53 -4.46 -12.27
N LEU A 76 -12.59 -5.36 -11.96
CA LEU A 76 -12.93 -6.78 -11.90
C LEU A 76 -14.09 -6.88 -10.91
N PRO A 77 -15.25 -7.44 -11.27
CA PRO A 77 -16.29 -7.68 -10.29
C PRO A 77 -15.67 -8.60 -9.24
N ILE A 78 -15.48 -8.06 -8.04
CA ILE A 78 -15.34 -8.87 -6.83
C ILE A 78 -16.63 -9.68 -6.75
N ALA A 79 -16.56 -10.93 -7.19
CA ALA A 79 -17.64 -11.88 -7.00
C ALA A 79 -17.82 -12.07 -5.50
N ALA A 80 -18.72 -11.29 -4.91
CA ALA A 80 -19.27 -11.54 -3.59
C ALA A 80 -20.06 -12.85 -3.69
N ALA A 81 -19.40 -13.98 -3.45
CA ALA A 81 -20.08 -15.25 -3.22
C ALA A 81 -20.74 -15.18 -1.84
N ALA A 82 -21.91 -14.54 -1.77
CA ALA A 82 -22.83 -14.70 -0.66
C ALA A 82 -23.50 -16.07 -0.79
N ALA A 83 -23.00 -17.07 -0.06
CA ALA A 83 -23.75 -18.30 0.20
C ALA A 83 -24.49 -18.17 1.54
N PRO A 84 -25.76 -18.62 1.64
CA PRO A 84 -26.57 -18.40 2.83
C PRO A 84 -26.11 -19.22 4.04
N LEU A 85 -26.33 -18.62 5.20
CA LEU A 85 -26.07 -19.12 6.56
C LEU A 85 -26.62 -20.53 6.79
N ALA A 86 -25.73 -21.46 7.15
CA ALA A 86 -26.09 -22.69 7.85
C ALA A 86 -25.42 -22.70 9.24
N LYS A 87 -26.25 -22.94 10.26
CA LYS A 87 -25.96 -22.92 11.70
C LYS A 87 -24.86 -23.94 12.07
N PRO A 88 -23.88 -23.62 12.94
CA PRO A 88 -22.87 -24.60 13.33
C PRO A 88 -23.36 -25.45 14.50
N GLU A 89 -23.39 -26.77 14.30
CA GLU A 89 -23.39 -27.75 15.39
C GLU A 89 -21.96 -28.29 15.54
N ALA A 90 -21.43 -28.25 16.75
CA ALA A 90 -20.03 -28.54 17.04
C ALA A 90 -19.80 -30.04 17.27
N THR A 91 -18.78 -30.64 16.64
CA THR A 91 -18.14 -31.83 17.22
C THR A 91 -16.67 -32.01 16.79
N THR A 92 -15.84 -32.12 17.82
CA THR A 92 -14.52 -32.76 18.04
C THR A 92 -13.58 -33.10 16.87
N GLY A 93 -12.29 -32.86 17.14
CA GLY A 93 -11.20 -32.93 16.18
C GLY A 93 -10.79 -34.31 15.66
N LYS A 94 -10.24 -34.27 14.43
CA LYS A 94 -9.12 -35.05 13.85
C LYS A 94 -8.89 -34.53 12.40
N PRO A 95 -7.79 -34.91 11.72
CA PRO A 95 -6.99 -34.04 10.83
C PRO A 95 -7.78 -33.51 9.64
N HIS A 96 -7.54 -32.25 9.29
CA HIS A 96 -8.34 -31.51 8.33
C HIS A 96 -8.27 -32.19 6.94
N PRO A 97 -9.34 -32.84 6.43
CA PRO A 97 -9.41 -33.19 5.02
C PRO A 97 -9.30 -31.90 4.21
N LYS A 98 -8.57 -31.95 3.08
CA LYS A 98 -8.33 -30.85 2.12
C LYS A 98 -9.54 -29.91 2.06
N ARG A 99 -9.51 -28.89 2.90
CA ARG A 99 -10.49 -27.80 2.91
C ARG A 99 -9.72 -26.58 2.46
N ASP A 100 -10.32 -25.81 1.57
CA ASP A 100 -9.72 -24.58 1.09
C ASP A 100 -9.55 -23.65 2.29
N ILE A 101 -8.30 -23.41 2.65
CA ILE A 101 -7.94 -22.44 3.67
C ILE A 101 -8.00 -21.08 2.98
N ILE A 102 -9.03 -20.30 3.31
CA ILE A 102 -9.10 -18.91 2.87
C ILE A 102 -8.14 -18.11 3.75
N VAL A 103 -7.00 -17.71 3.16
CA VAL A 103 -6.02 -16.83 3.80
C VAL A 103 -6.33 -15.41 3.37
N VAL A 104 -6.69 -14.55 4.33
CA VAL A 104 -6.79 -13.11 4.12
C VAL A 104 -5.44 -12.51 4.50
N VAL A 105 -4.70 -12.01 3.51
CA VAL A 105 -3.47 -11.26 3.72
C VAL A 105 -3.84 -9.78 3.74
N ASP A 106 -3.72 -9.14 4.90
CA ASP A 106 -3.80 -7.69 5.03
C ASP A 106 -2.37 -7.11 5.05
N PRO A 107 -1.85 -6.63 3.90
CA PRO A 107 -0.57 -5.94 3.88
C PRO A 107 -0.77 -4.55 4.49
N GLY A 108 -0.63 -4.44 5.80
CA GLY A 108 -0.70 -3.17 6.51
C GLY A 108 0.19 -2.08 5.91
N HIS A 109 -0.24 -0.82 6.11
CA HIS A 109 0.34 0.49 5.77
C HIS A 109 1.42 0.52 4.67
N GLY A 110 0.96 0.62 3.41
CA GLY A 110 1.82 0.98 2.29
C GLY A 110 2.26 2.44 2.38
N GLY A 111 3.55 2.67 2.60
CA GLY A 111 4.15 4.01 2.66
C GLY A 111 5.32 4.11 3.63
N LYS A 112 5.73 5.34 3.96
CA LYS A 112 6.76 5.67 4.97
C LYS A 112 6.21 5.48 6.40
N ASP A 113 5.43 4.44 6.65
CA ASP A 113 4.96 4.12 8.00
C ASP A 113 5.51 2.74 8.35
N PRO A 114 6.50 2.63 9.26
CA PRO A 114 7.17 1.37 9.56
C PRO A 114 6.29 0.35 10.31
N GLY A 115 5.01 0.67 10.53
CA GLY A 115 4.10 -0.11 11.36
C GLY A 115 4.43 0.04 12.85
N ALA A 116 3.60 -0.57 13.70
CA ALA A 116 3.71 -0.45 15.15
C ALA A 116 5.06 -1.00 15.68
N VAL A 117 5.87 -0.12 16.27
CA VAL A 117 7.09 -0.47 17.02
C VAL A 117 6.76 -0.63 18.50
N GLY A 118 7.08 -1.81 19.06
CA GLY A 118 6.92 -2.08 20.49
C GLY A 118 7.96 -1.32 21.34
N PRO A 119 7.71 -1.09 22.64
CA PRO A 119 8.62 -0.31 23.48
C PRO A 119 9.88 -1.13 23.80
N GLY A 120 10.94 -0.85 23.05
CA GLY A 120 12.29 -1.36 23.28
C GLY A 120 12.74 -2.44 22.30
N ALA A 121 13.30 -2.05 21.15
CA ALA A 121 14.34 -2.84 20.47
C ALA A 121 15.03 -2.07 19.33
N ASN A 122 16.27 -1.68 19.59
CA ASN A 122 17.42 -2.09 18.78
C ASN A 122 17.19 -3.42 18.02
N GLY A 123 16.71 -3.31 16.78
CA GLY A 123 17.27 -4.04 15.64
C GLY A 123 17.09 -5.56 15.52
N ARG A 124 16.03 -6.18 16.08
CA ARG A 124 15.65 -7.56 15.68
C ARG A 124 14.15 -7.69 15.49
N ARG A 125 13.75 -8.11 14.29
CA ARG A 125 12.37 -8.45 13.95
C ARG A 125 11.97 -9.69 14.75
N MET A 126 10.94 -9.57 15.58
CA MET A 126 10.27 -10.71 16.21
C MET A 126 8.87 -10.82 15.63
N TRP A 127 8.68 -11.82 14.77
CA TRP A 127 7.37 -12.31 14.38
C TRP A 127 6.89 -13.26 15.48
N CYS A 128 5.69 -13.04 16.04
CA CYS A 128 5.09 -13.94 17.02
C CYS A 128 3.70 -14.42 16.55
N TRP A 129 3.66 -15.60 15.93
CA TRP A 129 2.57 -16.59 16.07
C TRP A 129 3.00 -17.94 15.47
N PRO A 130 2.62 -19.12 16.02
CA PRO A 130 2.05 -19.40 17.34
C PRO A 130 3.02 -20.22 18.20
N SER A 131 3.36 -19.75 19.40
CA SER A 131 3.88 -20.61 20.47
C SER A 131 3.40 -20.11 21.83
N PRO A 132 3.10 -21.00 22.80
CA PRO A 132 2.37 -20.64 24.01
C PRO A 132 3.25 -20.02 25.11
N ALA A 133 4.54 -19.83 24.85
CA ALA A 133 5.50 -19.45 25.87
C ALA A 133 5.60 -17.92 26.01
N CYS A 134 4.50 -17.27 26.41
CA CYS A 134 4.52 -15.86 26.82
C CYS A 134 3.28 -15.48 27.64
N TRP A 135 3.03 -16.17 28.76
CA TRP A 135 2.12 -15.67 29.80
C TRP A 135 2.87 -15.65 31.13
N PRO A 136 2.97 -14.50 31.84
CA PRO A 136 3.27 -14.54 33.26
C PRO A 136 2.13 -15.26 33.98
N SER A 137 2.48 -16.11 34.95
CA SER A 137 1.51 -16.84 35.77
C SER A 137 0.60 -15.85 36.52
N GLY A 138 -0.70 -15.80 36.19
CA GLY A 138 -1.66 -15.08 37.04
C GLY A 138 -2.85 -14.42 36.37
N SER A 139 -3.00 -14.46 35.04
CA SER A 139 -4.18 -13.87 34.40
C SER A 139 -5.13 -14.96 33.88
N SER A 140 -6.33 -15.02 34.44
CA SER A 140 -7.41 -15.89 33.95
C SER A 140 -8.12 -15.20 32.78
N ALA A 141 -7.95 -15.74 31.57
CA ALA A 141 -8.78 -15.33 30.44
C ALA A 141 -10.16 -16.00 30.58
N ARG A 142 -11.16 -15.23 31.02
CA ARG A 142 -12.56 -15.63 30.95
C ARG A 142 -12.97 -15.61 29.48
N ARG A 143 -13.32 -16.79 28.95
CA ARG A 143 -13.91 -16.95 27.61
C ARG A 143 -15.25 -16.18 27.59
N VAL A 144 -15.30 -15.07 26.88
CA VAL A 144 -16.59 -14.47 26.49
C VAL A 144 -16.97 -15.12 25.18
N SER A 145 -17.91 -16.05 25.29
CA SER A 145 -18.60 -16.67 24.17
C SER A 145 -19.82 -15.84 23.82
N THR A 146 -19.93 -15.43 22.56
CA THR A 146 -21.17 -15.08 21.85
C THR A 146 -21.03 -15.57 20.43
#